data_AF-A0A9J6ZW29-F1
#
_entry.id   AF-A0A9J6ZW29-F1
#
_cell.length_a   1.000
_cell.length_b   1.000
_cell.length_c   1.000
_cell.angle_alpha   90.00
_cell.angle_beta   90.00
_cell.angle_gamma   90.00
#
_symmetry.space_group_name_H-M   'P 1'
#
loop_
_entity.id
_entity.type
_entity.pdbx_description
1 polymer ?
#
loop_
_entity_poly.entity_id
_entity_poly.type
_entity_poly.pdbx_seq_one_letter_code
_entity_poly.pdbx_strand_id
1 'polypeptide(L)'
;MFDAEKMLGGLLGGVLGGDSGKSAIPSVGMGVLGVAMAAYEHFTSQSGAGQASAQPGTTQAPPPPPGQAAAPPPPPPGVAPTTAAPPPPPAAPPAAADESQPSLAVVLIRAMIAAAHADGEVDADERQRIFGRLEQSGLDPEERAFMEHEIDNPVSAAQLAGWSDSADSAQQIYSASLLAIQLDTPQEVVYLRALAGRLGLTDDAINAVHAALGVPPLAPAI
;
A
#
# COMPACT_ATOMS: atom_id res chain seq x y z
N MET A 1 21.11 13.18 -0.62
CA MET A 1 20.76 11.98 -1.40
C MET A 1 19.37 11.62 -0.95
N PHE A 2 18.46 11.44 -1.91
CA PHE A 2 17.07 11.07 -1.63
C PHE A 2 16.97 9.77 -0.81
N ASP A 3 16.22 9.82 0.29
CA ASP A 3 15.98 8.67 1.19
C ASP A 3 14.48 8.56 1.52
N ALA A 4 13.76 7.75 0.73
CA ALA A 4 12.33 7.56 0.92
C ALA A 4 11.97 6.86 2.24
N GLU A 5 12.85 6.01 2.78
CA GLU A 5 12.60 5.29 4.03
C GLU A 5 12.66 6.25 5.22
N LYS A 6 13.65 7.15 5.23
CA LYS A 6 13.73 8.27 6.18
C LYS A 6 12.48 9.15 6.12
N MET A 7 12.04 9.53 4.91
CA MET A 7 10.84 10.35 4.73
C MET A 7 9.57 9.66 5.26
N LEU A 8 9.38 8.38 4.91
CA LEU A 8 8.26 7.57 5.39
C LEU A 8 8.29 7.45 6.92
N GLY A 9 9.47 7.23 7.51
CA GLY A 9 9.66 7.20 8.96
C GLY A 9 9.32 8.52 9.64
N GLY A 10 9.68 9.66 9.02
CA GLY A 10 9.31 10.99 9.49
C GLY A 10 7.80 11.25 9.47
N LEU A 11 7.12 10.84 8.39
CA LEU A 11 5.66 10.93 8.28
C LEU A 11 4.96 10.06 9.33
N LEU A 12 5.33 8.79 9.43
CA LEU A 12 4.72 7.86 10.39
C LEU A 12 5.02 8.24 11.83
N GLY A 13 6.24 8.70 12.13
CA GLY A 13 6.61 9.22 13.44
C GLY A 13 5.78 10.45 13.84
N GLY A 14 5.49 11.34 12.88
CA GLY A 14 4.62 12.50 13.10
C GLY A 14 3.13 12.18 13.25
N VAL A 15 2.65 11.09 12.61
CA VAL A 15 1.26 10.61 12.73
C VAL A 15 1.03 9.86 14.04
N LEU A 16 2.01 9.05 14.50
CA LEU A 16 1.87 8.23 15.70
C LEU A 16 2.38 8.88 17.00
N GLY A 17 3.20 9.93 16.93
CA GLY A 17 4.04 10.32 18.06
C GLY A 17 4.21 11.83 18.23
N GLY A 18 3.11 12.53 18.50
CA GLY A 18 3.17 13.84 19.17
C GLY A 18 3.35 13.66 20.68
N ASP A 19 4.53 14.02 21.17
CA ASP A 19 4.95 14.15 22.58
C ASP A 19 5.50 12.89 23.29
N SER A 20 6.59 13.12 24.01
CA SER A 20 7.39 12.16 24.76
C SER A 20 6.63 11.57 25.96
N GLY A 21 5.66 10.69 25.71
CA GLY A 21 4.88 10.00 26.74
C GLY A 21 4.98 8.49 26.62
N LYS A 22 5.71 7.86 27.55
CA LYS A 22 5.85 6.40 27.74
C LYS A 22 4.53 5.64 27.48
N SER A 23 4.35 5.13 26.27
CA SER A 23 3.48 4.02 25.96
C SER A 23 4.29 3.08 25.09
N ALA A 24 4.93 2.11 25.73
CA ALA A 24 5.62 1.05 25.05
C ALA A 24 4.57 0.25 24.27
N ILE A 25 4.48 0.49 22.96
CA ILE A 25 3.97 -0.53 22.05
C ILE A 25 4.99 -1.67 22.15
N PRO A 26 4.62 -2.86 22.67
CA PRO A 26 5.57 -3.93 22.89
C PRO A 26 6.25 -4.27 21.56
N SER A 27 7.56 -4.08 21.55
CA SER A 27 8.45 -4.22 20.41
C SER A 27 8.58 -5.68 20.01
N VAL A 28 7.57 -6.20 19.31
CA VAL A 28 7.73 -7.36 18.44
C VAL A 28 7.82 -6.81 17.02
N GLY A 29 9.01 -6.35 16.60
CA GLY A 29 9.43 -6.19 15.19
C GLY A 29 8.43 -5.71 14.13
N MET A 30 7.42 -4.91 14.47
CA MET A 30 6.29 -4.58 13.62
C MET A 30 5.81 -3.17 13.96
N GLY A 31 6.01 -2.23 13.04
CA GLY A 31 5.20 -1.01 13.03
C GLY A 31 3.73 -1.37 12.85
N VAL A 32 2.84 -0.38 12.93
CA VAL A 32 1.38 -0.55 12.73
C VAL A 32 1.01 -1.41 11.51
N LEU A 33 1.79 -1.34 10.43
CA LEU A 33 1.69 -2.20 9.25
C LEU A 33 1.91 -3.69 9.55
N GLY A 34 2.89 -4.00 10.38
CA GLY A 34 3.12 -5.36 10.86
C GLY A 34 2.03 -5.83 11.84
N VAL A 35 1.43 -4.94 12.64
CA VAL A 35 0.29 -5.31 13.50
C VAL A 35 -0.93 -5.74 12.67
N ALA A 36 -1.19 -5.10 11.53
CA ALA A 36 -2.23 -5.55 10.60
C ALA A 36 -1.94 -6.94 10.01
N MET A 37 -0.68 -7.20 9.64
CA MET A 37 -0.20 -8.53 9.23
C MET A 37 -0.35 -9.57 10.34
N ALA A 38 0.10 -9.28 11.57
CA ALA A 38 -0.04 -10.19 12.71
C ALA A 38 -1.50 -10.44 13.10
N ALA A 39 -2.38 -9.42 12.99
CA ALA A 39 -3.81 -9.59 13.20
C ALA A 39 -4.43 -10.50 12.12
N TYR A 40 -4.03 -10.36 10.86
CA TYR A 40 -4.46 -11.22 9.76
C TYR A 40 -3.93 -12.66 9.91
N GLU A 41 -2.67 -12.85 10.25
CA GLU A 41 -2.09 -14.18 10.54
C GLU A 41 -2.75 -14.82 11.75
N HIS A 42 -3.08 -14.05 12.80
CA HIS A 42 -3.77 -14.56 13.98
C HIS A 42 -5.24 -14.91 13.67
N PHE A 43 -5.96 -14.12 12.86
CA PHE A 43 -7.35 -14.39 12.48
C PHE A 43 -7.46 -15.61 11.56
N THR A 44 -6.57 -15.74 10.57
CA THR A 44 -6.54 -16.90 9.66
C THR A 44 -6.06 -18.16 10.36
N SER A 45 -5.13 -18.06 11.32
CA SER A 45 -4.71 -19.19 12.16
C SER A 45 -5.78 -19.62 13.17
N GLN A 46 -6.56 -18.67 13.70
CA GLN A 46 -7.66 -18.96 14.62
C GLN A 46 -8.89 -19.54 13.90
N SER A 47 -9.07 -19.23 12.61
CA SER A 47 -10.06 -19.87 11.73
C SER A 47 -9.78 -21.35 11.46
N GLY A 48 -8.60 -21.86 11.84
CA GLY A 48 -8.21 -23.27 11.70
C GLY A 48 -8.31 -24.11 12.99
N ALA A 49 -8.70 -23.54 14.14
CA ALA A 49 -8.63 -24.22 15.43
C ALA A 49 -10.03 -24.40 16.08
N GLY A 50 -10.86 -25.26 15.46
CA GLY A 50 -12.17 -25.67 15.96
C GLY A 50 -12.38 -27.19 15.91
N GLN A 51 -11.72 -27.90 16.83
CA GLN A 51 -12.17 -29.09 17.59
C GLN A 51 -13.04 -30.17 16.90
N ALA A 52 -12.45 -31.33 16.62
CA ALA A 52 -13.14 -32.63 16.73
C ALA A 52 -12.14 -33.80 16.95
N SER A 53 -12.23 -34.43 18.12
CA SER A 53 -11.56 -35.68 18.46
C SER A 53 -12.52 -36.86 18.32
N ALA A 54 -12.17 -37.88 17.52
CA ALA A 54 -12.42 -39.32 17.75
C ALA A 54 -11.90 -40.19 16.56
N GLN A 55 -11.01 -41.15 16.85
CA GLN A 55 -10.60 -42.31 16.05
C GLN A 55 -11.68 -43.43 16.05
N PRO A 56 -11.55 -44.60 15.37
CA PRO A 56 -10.76 -44.98 14.18
C PRO A 56 -11.61 -45.73 13.10
N GLY A 57 -11.14 -45.81 11.85
CA GLY A 57 -11.79 -46.64 10.83
C GLY A 57 -10.87 -46.93 9.64
N THR A 58 -10.49 -48.19 9.47
CA THR A 58 -9.66 -48.68 8.37
C THR A 58 -10.49 -48.84 7.10
N THR A 59 -10.19 -48.09 6.04
CA THR A 59 -10.34 -48.55 4.65
C THR A 59 -9.29 -47.87 3.77
N GLN A 60 -8.40 -48.71 3.27
CA GLN A 60 -7.29 -48.42 2.37
C GLN A 60 -7.83 -47.89 1.02
N ALA A 61 -7.31 -46.75 0.55
CA ALA A 61 -7.58 -46.21 -0.78
C ALA A 61 -6.53 -46.72 -1.80
N PRO A 62 -6.90 -46.91 -3.08
CA PRO A 62 -5.99 -47.42 -4.11
C PRO A 62 -4.95 -46.38 -4.57
N PRO A 63 -3.82 -46.82 -5.16
CA PRO A 63 -2.75 -45.92 -5.60
C PRO A 63 -3.11 -45.15 -6.90
N PRO A 64 -2.49 -43.97 -7.14
CA PRO A 64 -2.70 -43.19 -8.35
C PRO A 64 -1.97 -43.78 -9.57
N PRO A 65 -2.44 -43.52 -10.80
CA PRO A 65 -1.70 -43.85 -12.03
C PRO A 65 -0.51 -42.88 -12.25
N PRO A 66 0.56 -43.31 -12.94
CA PRO A 66 1.69 -42.45 -13.25
C PRO A 66 1.33 -41.42 -14.34
N GLY A 67 1.45 -40.14 -14.01
CA GLY A 67 1.32 -39.02 -14.95
C GLY A 67 2.53 -38.91 -15.87
N GLN A 68 2.29 -38.93 -17.19
CA GLN A 68 3.27 -38.64 -18.22
C GLN A 68 3.55 -37.13 -18.27
N ALA A 69 4.83 -36.78 -18.33
CA ALA A 69 5.30 -35.41 -18.58
C ALA A 69 4.93 -34.98 -20.01
N ALA A 70 4.26 -33.84 -20.14
CA ALA A 70 4.08 -33.14 -21.41
C ALA A 70 4.89 -31.84 -21.36
N ALA A 71 5.80 -31.68 -22.32
CA ALA A 71 6.60 -30.47 -22.52
C ALA A 71 5.76 -29.31 -23.09
N PRO A 72 6.13 -28.03 -22.86
CA PRO A 72 5.46 -26.90 -23.49
C PRO A 72 5.88 -26.72 -24.97
N PRO A 73 5.03 -26.12 -25.82
CA PRO A 73 5.37 -25.79 -27.21
C PRO A 73 6.25 -24.52 -27.33
N PRO A 74 6.99 -24.33 -28.44
CA PRO A 74 7.85 -23.17 -28.65
C PRO A 74 7.08 -21.89 -29.09
N PRO A 75 7.67 -20.69 -28.94
CA PRO A 75 7.07 -19.42 -29.40
C PRO A 75 7.23 -19.18 -30.92
N PRO A 76 6.35 -18.38 -31.56
CA PRO A 76 6.50 -17.98 -32.96
C PRO A 76 7.50 -16.81 -33.17
N PRO A 77 8.11 -16.69 -34.37
CA PRO A 77 9.06 -15.63 -34.71
C PRO A 77 8.37 -14.30 -35.07
N GLY A 78 9.06 -13.20 -34.75
CA GLY A 78 8.55 -11.82 -34.87
C GLY A 78 8.52 -11.23 -36.28
N VAL A 79 7.83 -10.10 -36.39
CA VAL A 79 7.92 -9.14 -37.50
C VAL A 79 7.85 -7.72 -36.95
N ALA A 80 8.81 -6.88 -37.34
CA ALA A 80 8.84 -5.44 -37.10
C ALA A 80 7.97 -4.70 -38.14
N PRO A 81 7.54 -3.47 -37.84
CA PRO A 81 7.88 -2.40 -38.77
C PRO A 81 8.41 -1.12 -38.10
N THR A 82 9.26 -0.44 -38.88
CA THR A 82 9.82 0.88 -38.62
C THR A 82 8.77 1.98 -38.76
N THR A 83 8.76 2.98 -37.88
CA THR A 83 8.26 4.33 -38.21
C THR A 83 9.03 5.36 -37.38
N ALA A 84 9.51 6.39 -38.05
CA ALA A 84 10.38 7.44 -37.52
C ALA A 84 9.68 8.37 -36.52
N ALA A 85 10.44 8.83 -35.52
CA ALA A 85 9.99 9.66 -34.40
C ALA A 85 9.91 11.17 -34.75
N PRO A 86 8.97 11.93 -34.15
CA PRO A 86 9.01 13.40 -34.12
C PRO A 86 10.06 13.93 -33.12
N PRO A 87 10.52 15.20 -33.24
CA PRO A 87 11.53 15.77 -32.34
C PRO A 87 10.99 15.97 -30.91
N PRO A 88 11.84 15.89 -29.86
CA PRO A 88 11.40 16.04 -28.48
C PRO A 88 11.04 17.51 -28.15
N PRO A 89 10.02 17.74 -27.30
CA PRO A 89 9.76 19.06 -26.71
C PRO A 89 10.86 19.47 -25.70
N PRO A 90 10.94 20.76 -25.30
CA PRO A 90 11.95 21.25 -24.36
C PRO A 90 11.90 20.52 -23.02
N ALA A 91 13.08 20.33 -22.41
CA ALA A 91 13.27 19.58 -21.18
C ALA A 91 12.34 20.04 -20.05
N ALA A 92 11.42 19.16 -19.67
CA ALA A 92 10.75 19.19 -18.38
C ALA A 92 11.81 19.05 -17.25
N PRO A 93 11.59 19.61 -16.04
CA PRO A 93 12.33 19.17 -14.85
C PRO A 93 12.23 17.63 -14.76
N PRO A 94 13.22 16.92 -14.19
CA PRO A 94 13.31 15.46 -14.33
C PRO A 94 11.94 14.87 -14.05
N ALA A 95 11.26 14.47 -15.13
CA ALA A 95 10.12 13.61 -15.03
C ALA A 95 10.64 12.48 -14.16
N ALA A 96 9.91 12.20 -13.07
CA ALA A 96 10.14 11.02 -12.24
C ALA A 96 10.72 9.96 -13.16
N ALA A 97 11.95 9.55 -12.89
CA ALA A 97 12.61 8.54 -13.68
C ALA A 97 11.55 7.48 -14.01
N ASP A 98 11.57 7.00 -15.24
CA ASP A 98 10.85 5.79 -15.67
C ASP A 98 11.35 4.63 -14.79
N GLU A 99 11.01 4.69 -13.51
CA GLU A 99 11.13 3.68 -12.51
C GLU A 99 9.88 2.90 -12.79
N SER A 100 10.01 1.96 -13.72
CA SER A 100 8.91 1.09 -14.12
C SER A 100 8.24 0.43 -12.89
N GLN A 101 8.95 0.40 -11.75
CA GLN A 101 8.42 0.27 -10.38
C GLN A 101 9.20 1.15 -9.39
N PRO A 102 8.57 2.16 -8.73
CA PRO A 102 9.19 2.89 -7.62
C PRO A 102 9.37 1.99 -6.40
N SER A 103 10.26 2.36 -5.47
CA SER A 103 10.40 1.62 -4.21
C SER A 103 9.10 1.65 -3.39
N LEU A 104 8.84 0.61 -2.61
CA LEU A 104 7.65 0.53 -1.77
C LEU A 104 7.52 1.76 -0.86
N ALA A 105 8.61 2.26 -0.28
CA ALA A 105 8.58 3.47 0.54
C ALA A 105 8.05 4.69 -0.22
N VAL A 106 8.48 4.88 -1.47
CA VAL A 106 7.94 5.94 -2.35
C VAL A 106 6.45 5.72 -2.61
N VAL A 107 6.02 4.49 -2.90
CA VAL A 107 4.60 4.16 -3.12
C VAL A 107 3.76 4.48 -1.87
N LEU A 108 4.25 4.15 -0.67
CA LEU A 108 3.53 4.42 0.56
C LEU A 108 3.40 5.92 0.85
N ILE A 109 4.45 6.70 0.58
CA ILE A 109 4.39 8.17 0.68
C ILE A 109 3.33 8.72 -0.29
N ARG A 110 3.38 8.27 -1.54
CA ARG A 110 2.39 8.64 -2.57
C ARG A 110 0.97 8.25 -2.20
N ALA A 111 0.78 7.09 -1.57
CA ALA A 111 -0.50 6.61 -1.09
C ALA A 111 -1.07 7.52 0.00
N MET A 112 -0.22 7.95 0.94
CA MET A 112 -0.61 8.90 1.98
C MET A 112 -1.01 10.27 1.39
N ILE A 113 -0.24 10.79 0.44
CA ILE A 113 -0.54 12.07 -0.21
C ILE A 113 -1.83 11.99 -1.03
N ALA A 114 -2.01 10.93 -1.83
CA ALA A 114 -3.23 10.72 -2.61
C ALA A 114 -4.47 10.59 -1.72
N ALA A 115 -4.33 9.95 -0.56
CA ALA A 115 -5.40 9.82 0.42
C ALA A 115 -5.76 11.17 1.06
N ALA A 116 -4.76 11.97 1.44
CA ALA A 116 -4.96 13.32 1.96
C ALA A 116 -5.61 14.27 0.93
N HIS A 117 -5.51 13.97 -0.36
CA HIS A 117 -6.12 14.76 -1.44
C HIS A 117 -7.52 14.27 -1.84
N ALA A 118 -8.07 13.23 -1.21
CA ALA A 118 -9.30 12.59 -1.66
C ALA A 118 -10.55 13.49 -1.60
N ASP A 119 -10.60 14.45 -0.67
CA ASP A 119 -11.75 15.31 -0.41
C ASP A 119 -11.81 16.58 -1.28
N GLY A 120 -10.69 17.01 -1.85
CA GLY A 120 -10.68 17.95 -2.96
C GLY A 120 -9.46 18.84 -3.07
N GLU A 121 -8.85 19.28 -1.97
CA GLU A 121 -7.64 20.12 -1.99
C GLU A 121 -6.89 20.03 -0.66
N VAL A 122 -5.58 19.77 -0.72
CA VAL A 122 -4.69 20.01 0.42
C VAL A 122 -4.53 21.52 0.57
N ASP A 123 -5.18 22.11 1.57
CA ASP A 123 -5.10 23.55 1.80
C ASP A 123 -3.70 24.00 2.27
N ALA A 124 -3.49 25.31 2.35
CA ALA A 124 -2.20 25.87 2.74
C ALA A 124 -1.79 25.50 4.18
N ASP A 125 -2.75 25.39 5.10
CA ASP A 125 -2.52 25.00 6.49
C ASP A 125 -2.13 23.53 6.57
N GLU A 126 -2.79 22.67 5.80
CA GLU A 126 -2.49 21.25 5.72
C GLU A 126 -1.15 20.97 5.07
N ARG A 127 -0.85 21.67 3.96
CA ARG A 127 0.48 21.68 3.34
C ARG A 127 1.53 22.07 4.38
N GLN A 128 1.32 23.16 5.11
CA GLN A 128 2.27 23.61 6.14
C GLN A 128 2.44 22.59 7.28
N ARG A 129 1.38 21.88 7.68
CA ARG A 129 1.45 20.81 8.69
C ARG A 129 2.23 19.60 8.20
N ILE A 130 2.02 19.17 6.95
CA ILE A 130 2.76 18.05 6.34
C ILE A 130 4.25 18.41 6.27
N PHE A 131 4.60 19.57 5.71
CA PHE A 131 5.99 20.02 5.64
C PHE A 131 6.60 20.28 7.02
N GLY A 132 5.88 20.89 7.95
CA GLY A 132 6.39 21.18 9.30
C GLY A 132 6.71 19.93 10.11
N ARG A 133 5.98 18.82 9.89
CA ARG A 133 6.31 17.51 10.49
C ARG A 133 7.56 16.90 9.87
N LEU A 134 7.69 17.03 8.55
CA LEU A 134 8.84 16.56 7.79
C LEU A 134 10.12 17.36 8.10
N GLU A 135 10.07 18.68 8.25
CA GLU A 135 11.22 19.50 8.60
C GLU A 135 11.82 19.11 9.96
N GLN A 136 11.00 18.68 10.92
CA GLN A 136 11.46 18.16 12.22
C GLN A 136 12.25 16.84 12.10
N SER A 137 12.06 16.10 10.99
CA SER A 137 12.83 14.89 10.66
C SER A 137 14.14 15.17 9.89
N GLY A 138 14.41 16.43 9.57
CA GLY A 138 15.63 16.86 8.88
C GLY A 138 15.59 16.64 7.37
N LEU A 139 14.54 17.13 6.69
CA LEU A 139 14.41 17.03 5.25
C LEU A 139 15.52 17.76 4.49
N ASP A 140 16.15 17.06 3.55
CA ASP A 140 17.07 17.65 2.59
C ASP A 140 16.32 18.34 1.42
N PRO A 141 16.94 19.27 0.68
CA PRO A 141 16.27 20.01 -0.41
C PRO A 141 15.67 19.12 -1.51
N GLU A 142 16.29 17.97 -1.78
CA GLU A 142 15.83 16.99 -2.78
C GLU A 142 14.53 16.29 -2.33
N GLU A 143 14.46 15.91 -1.06
CA GLU A 143 13.28 15.32 -0.42
C GLU A 143 12.12 16.32 -0.36
N ARG A 144 12.43 17.60 -0.11
CA ARG A 144 11.45 18.69 -0.15
C ARG A 144 10.86 18.86 -1.55
N ALA A 145 11.70 18.94 -2.57
CA ALA A 145 11.25 19.09 -3.95
C ALA A 145 10.39 17.91 -4.40
N PHE A 146 10.74 16.69 -4.00
CA PHE A 146 9.90 15.50 -4.22
C PHE A 146 8.53 15.64 -3.58
N MET A 147 8.46 16.03 -2.30
CA MET A 147 7.19 16.21 -1.59
C MET A 147 6.33 17.32 -2.21
N GLU A 148 6.94 18.46 -2.59
CA GLU A 148 6.24 19.55 -3.27
C GLU A 148 5.62 19.06 -4.58
N HIS A 149 6.38 18.32 -5.39
CA HIS A 149 5.90 17.74 -6.64
C HIS A 149 4.73 16.76 -6.43
N GLU A 150 4.82 15.85 -5.46
CA GLU A 150 3.78 14.85 -5.21
C GLU A 150 2.50 15.46 -4.61
N ILE A 151 2.61 16.52 -3.79
CA ILE A 151 1.44 17.25 -3.29
C ILE A 151 0.76 18.04 -4.42
N ASP A 152 1.54 18.64 -5.32
CA ASP A 152 0.98 19.35 -6.49
C ASP A 152 0.40 18.39 -7.54
N ASN A 153 0.88 17.14 -7.58
CA ASN A 153 0.52 16.14 -8.58
C ASN A 153 0.23 14.77 -7.92
N PRO A 154 -0.80 14.68 -7.06
CA PRO A 154 -1.12 13.45 -6.35
C PRO A 154 -1.46 12.33 -7.34
N VAL A 155 -0.91 11.15 -7.08
CA VAL A 155 -1.14 9.98 -7.93
C VAL A 155 -2.57 9.44 -7.77
N SER A 156 -3.06 8.79 -8.82
CA SER A 156 -4.36 8.13 -8.77
C SER A 156 -4.31 6.78 -8.03
N ALA A 157 -5.45 6.36 -7.47
CA ALA A 157 -5.62 5.00 -6.91
C ALA A 157 -5.31 3.89 -7.93
N ALA A 158 -5.47 4.17 -9.23
CA ALA A 158 -5.10 3.24 -10.30
C ALA A 158 -3.59 3.07 -10.42
N GLN A 159 -2.83 4.18 -10.34
CA GLN A 159 -1.36 4.13 -10.38
C GLN A 159 -0.81 3.43 -9.14
N LEU A 160 -1.35 3.72 -7.95
CA LEU A 160 -0.96 3.03 -6.72
C LEU A 160 -1.15 1.52 -6.81
N ALA A 161 -2.30 1.08 -7.31
CA ALA A 161 -2.55 -0.35 -7.49
C ALA A 161 -1.65 -0.99 -8.56
N GLY A 162 -1.26 -0.23 -9.59
CA GLY A 162 -0.30 -0.67 -10.61
C GLY A 162 1.14 -0.86 -10.10
N TRP A 163 1.46 -0.32 -8.92
CA TRP A 163 2.74 -0.51 -8.24
C TRP A 163 2.69 -1.56 -7.12
N SER A 164 1.57 -2.28 -6.99
CA SER A 164 1.44 -3.38 -6.05
C SER A 164 1.79 -4.70 -6.72
N ASP A 165 2.90 -5.31 -6.29
CA ASP A 165 3.40 -6.58 -6.84
C ASP A 165 2.97 -7.80 -6.01
N SER A 166 2.36 -7.60 -4.85
CA SER A 166 1.98 -8.67 -3.92
C SER A 166 0.80 -8.29 -3.04
N ALA A 167 0.08 -9.30 -2.51
CA ALA A 167 -1.00 -9.08 -1.53
C ALA A 167 -0.52 -8.34 -0.27
N ASP A 168 0.73 -8.57 0.13
CA ASP A 168 1.38 -7.86 1.23
C ASP A 168 1.50 -6.36 0.90
N SER A 169 2.11 -6.01 -0.23
CA SER A 169 2.24 -4.61 -0.66
C SER A 169 0.87 -3.93 -0.83
N ALA A 170 -0.14 -4.65 -1.30
CA ALA A 170 -1.51 -4.14 -1.42
C ALA A 170 -2.10 -3.74 -0.05
N GLN A 171 -1.95 -4.60 0.95
CA GLN A 171 -2.36 -4.28 2.32
C GLN A 171 -1.57 -3.09 2.88
N GLN A 172 -0.27 -2.98 2.58
CA GLN A 172 0.54 -1.85 3.03
C GLN A 172 0.10 -0.52 2.41
N ILE A 173 -0.15 -0.49 1.10
CA ILE A 173 -0.63 0.70 0.37
C ILE A 173 -1.98 1.17 0.91
N TYR A 174 -2.89 0.22 1.14
CA TYR A 174 -4.19 0.51 1.74
C TYR A 174 -4.05 1.05 3.16
N SER A 175 -3.23 0.42 3.99
CA SER A 175 -3.01 0.84 5.38
C SER A 175 -2.36 2.22 5.46
N ALA A 176 -1.37 2.52 4.61
CA ALA A 176 -0.76 3.84 4.54
C ALA A 176 -1.79 4.91 4.16
N SER A 177 -2.63 4.64 3.16
CA SER A 177 -3.73 5.53 2.78
C SER A 177 -4.69 5.77 3.94
N LEU A 178 -5.06 4.71 4.66
CA LEU A 178 -5.98 4.77 5.80
C LEU A 178 -5.41 5.57 6.99
N LEU A 179 -4.09 5.54 7.19
CA LEU A 179 -3.41 6.32 8.24
C LEU A 179 -3.34 7.82 7.94
N ALA A 180 -3.32 8.20 6.67
CA ALA A 180 -3.21 9.59 6.25
C ALA A 180 -4.54 10.33 6.17
N ILE A 181 -5.64 9.58 6.08
CA ILE A 181 -6.99 10.10 5.84
C ILE A 181 -7.81 10.09 7.13
N GLN A 182 -8.87 10.87 7.19
CA GLN A 182 -9.67 11.03 8.39
C GLN A 182 -11.13 10.68 8.14
N LEU A 183 -11.46 9.41 7.83
CA LEU A 183 -12.81 8.92 7.42
C LEU A 183 -14.03 9.67 8.03
N ASP A 184 -14.34 10.83 7.49
CA ASP A 184 -15.40 11.71 7.96
C ASP A 184 -16.15 12.34 6.79
N THR A 185 -15.56 12.33 5.58
CA THR A 185 -16.23 12.72 4.35
C THR A 185 -16.63 11.51 3.49
N PRO A 186 -17.74 11.61 2.73
CA PRO A 186 -18.10 10.61 1.72
C PRO A 186 -17.01 10.40 0.66
N GLN A 187 -16.26 11.44 0.31
CA GLN A 187 -15.20 11.39 -0.72
C GLN A 187 -14.05 10.47 -0.30
N GLU A 188 -13.63 10.51 0.95
CA GLU A 188 -12.60 9.64 1.51
C GLU A 188 -13.03 8.16 1.48
N VAL A 189 -14.30 7.89 1.83
CA VAL A 189 -14.87 6.53 1.76
C VAL A 189 -14.89 6.02 0.31
N VAL A 190 -15.26 6.88 -0.65
CA VAL A 190 -15.24 6.54 -2.08
C VAL A 190 -13.82 6.26 -2.57
N TYR A 191 -12.85 7.08 -2.16
CA TYR A 191 -11.44 6.87 -2.49
C TYR A 191 -10.93 5.52 -1.97
N LEU A 192 -11.14 5.22 -0.68
CA LEU A 192 -10.67 3.96 -0.08
C LEU A 192 -11.35 2.73 -0.69
N ARG A 193 -12.66 2.81 -0.98
CA ARG A 193 -13.38 1.78 -1.73
C ARG A 193 -12.75 1.54 -3.11
N ALA A 194 -12.49 2.62 -3.85
CA ALA A 194 -11.89 2.53 -5.16
C ALA A 194 -10.48 1.95 -5.11
N LEU A 195 -9.67 2.35 -4.12
CA LEU A 195 -8.33 1.83 -3.89
C LEU A 195 -8.36 0.34 -3.54
N ALA A 196 -9.17 -0.06 -2.57
CA ALA A 196 -9.29 -1.45 -2.13
C ALA A 196 -9.72 -2.39 -3.28
N GLY A 197 -10.71 -1.96 -4.08
CA GLY A 197 -11.15 -2.72 -5.25
C GLY A 197 -10.06 -2.88 -6.32
N ARG A 198 -9.23 -1.85 -6.53
CA ARG A 198 -8.11 -1.91 -7.48
C ARG A 198 -6.95 -2.76 -6.99
N LEU A 199 -6.72 -2.75 -5.68
CA LEU A 199 -5.73 -3.59 -5.01
C LEU A 199 -6.19 -5.07 -4.87
N GLY A 200 -7.43 -5.38 -5.24
CA GLY A 200 -7.97 -6.73 -5.12
C GLY A 200 -8.14 -7.20 -3.67
N LEU A 201 -8.30 -6.28 -2.72
CA LEU A 201 -8.48 -6.62 -1.31
C LEU A 201 -9.89 -7.16 -1.07
N THR A 202 -9.97 -8.24 -0.29
CA THR A 202 -11.24 -8.80 0.17
C THR A 202 -11.83 -7.96 1.30
N ASP A 203 -13.14 -8.03 1.52
CA ASP A 203 -13.79 -7.36 2.65
C ASP A 203 -13.16 -7.80 4.00
N ASP A 204 -12.74 -9.06 4.11
CA ASP A 204 -12.05 -9.58 5.29
C ASP A 204 -10.69 -8.90 5.52
N ALA A 205 -9.88 -8.77 4.47
CA ALA A 205 -8.59 -8.08 4.54
C ALA A 205 -8.75 -6.59 4.89
N ILE A 206 -9.75 -5.92 4.30
CA ILE A 206 -10.09 -4.53 4.63
C ILE A 206 -10.47 -4.42 6.11
N ASN A 207 -11.39 -5.26 6.57
CA ASN A 207 -11.86 -5.24 7.96
C ASN A 207 -10.71 -5.55 8.95
N ALA A 208 -9.81 -6.46 8.60
CA ALA A 208 -8.63 -6.77 9.42
C ALA A 208 -7.71 -5.55 9.57
N VAL A 209 -7.44 -4.83 8.48
CA VAL A 209 -6.65 -3.58 8.54
C VAL A 209 -7.36 -2.54 9.42
N HIS A 210 -8.66 -2.30 9.20
CA HIS A 210 -9.44 -1.37 10.00
C HIS A 210 -9.41 -1.71 11.50
N ALA A 211 -9.61 -2.98 11.84
CA ALA A 211 -9.54 -3.46 13.21
C ALA A 211 -8.16 -3.27 13.83
N ALA A 212 -7.09 -3.55 13.08
CA ALA A 212 -5.71 -3.36 13.55
C ALA A 212 -5.36 -1.89 13.79
N LEU A 213 -5.92 -0.97 13.00
CA LEU A 213 -5.75 0.47 13.18
C LEU A 213 -6.73 1.10 14.18
N GLY A 214 -7.70 0.34 14.69
CA GLY A 214 -8.78 0.88 15.53
C GLY A 214 -9.72 1.83 14.79
N VAL A 215 -9.77 1.75 13.45
CA VAL A 215 -10.62 2.58 12.60
C VAL A 215 -11.94 1.83 12.32
N PRO A 216 -13.11 2.49 12.35
CA PRO A 216 -14.39 1.86 12.03
C PRO A 216 -14.37 1.21 10.62
N PRO A 217 -15.02 0.06 10.43
CA PRO A 217 -15.04 -0.60 9.12
C PRO A 217 -15.71 0.28 8.06
N LEU A 218 -15.31 0.11 6.80
CA LEU A 218 -15.98 0.80 5.69
C LEU A 218 -17.46 0.42 5.65
N ALA A 219 -18.34 1.42 5.66
CA ALA A 219 -19.77 1.22 5.50
C ALA A 219 -20.06 0.39 4.23
N PRO A 220 -21.03 -0.55 4.24
CA PRO A 220 -21.30 -1.44 3.12
C PRO A 220 -21.63 -0.64 1.84
N ALA A 221 -21.25 -1.18 0.67
CA ALA A 221 -21.60 -0.59 -0.61
C ALA A 221 -23.14 -0.66 -0.73
N ILE A 222 -23.75 0.50 -0.96
CA ILE A 222 -25.20 0.64 -1.13
C ILE A 222 -25.57 0.27 -2.57
#